data_AF-A0A6H9SKK7-F1
#
_entry.id   AF-A0A6H9SKK7-F1
#
_cell.length_a   1.000
_cell.length_b   1.000
_cell.length_c   1.000
_cell.angle_alpha   90.00
_cell.angle_beta   90.00
_cell.angle_gamma   90.00
#
_symmetry.space_group_name_H-M   'P 1'
#
loop_
_entity.id
_entity.type
_entity.pdbx_description
1 polymer ?
#
loop_
_entity_poly.entity_id
_entity_poly.type
_entity_poly.pdbx_seq_one_letter_code
_entity_poly.pdbx_strand_id
1 'polypeptide(L)'
;MKLYEKLADDIERLIRQGVYRHGDRIPSVRQASQQHRISITTVLHAYLLLESRGLLESRPQSGYFVNLRHDDNHAPVRELRPSKPIAISSSVDMSRLVL
;
A
#
# COMPACT_ATOMS: atom_id res chain seq x y z
N MET A 1 19.39 -13.72 -3.33
CA MET A 1 18.18 -13.15 -2.70
C MET A 1 18.55 -11.82 -2.05
N LYS A 2 17.81 -10.76 -2.32
CA LYS A 2 18.03 -9.42 -1.75
C LYS A 2 17.38 -9.31 -0.37
N LEU A 3 17.88 -8.39 0.46
CA LEU A 3 17.43 -8.25 1.85
C LEU A 3 15.93 -7.91 1.98
N TYR A 4 15.41 -7.06 1.09
CA TYR A 4 13.98 -6.71 1.11
C TYR A 4 13.09 -7.89 0.72
N GLU A 5 13.56 -8.78 -0.17
CA GLU A 5 12.82 -9.99 -0.58
C GLU A 5 12.69 -10.93 0.63
N LYS A 6 13.77 -11.09 1.40
CA LYS A 6 13.75 -11.90 2.61
C LYS A 6 12.76 -11.38 3.64
N LEU A 7 12.74 -10.07 3.87
CA LEU A 7 11.77 -9.45 4.78
C LEU A 7 10.33 -9.64 4.28
N ALA A 8 10.09 -9.47 2.98
CA ALA A 8 8.78 -9.68 2.39
C ALA A 8 8.31 -11.13 2.59
N ASP A 9 9.17 -12.11 2.29
CA ASP A 9 8.83 -13.52 2.42
C ASP A 9 8.60 -13.93 3.90
N ASP A 10 9.34 -13.33 4.84
CA ASP A 10 9.10 -13.52 6.28
C ASP A 10 7.72 -12.98 6.70
N ILE A 11 7.33 -11.80 6.25
CA ILE A 11 6.02 -11.21 6.55
C ILE A 11 4.90 -12.00 5.86
N GLU A 12 5.09 -12.39 4.59
CA GLU A 12 4.14 -13.23 3.86
C GLU A 12 3.87 -14.54 4.59
N ARG A 13 4.91 -15.18 5.12
CA ARG A 13 4.78 -16.39 5.93
C ARG A 13 3.95 -16.15 7.18
N LEU A 14 4.14 -15.02 7.88
CA LEU A 14 3.32 -14.66 9.05
C LEU A 14 1.84 -14.44 8.68
N ILE A 15 1.59 -13.80 7.53
CA ILE A 15 0.23 -13.61 7.00
C ILE A 15 -0.40 -14.98 6.67
N ARG A 16 0.32 -15.86 5.95
CA ARG A 16 -0.16 -17.21 5.59
C ARG A 16 -0.40 -18.11 6.81
N GLN A 17 0.40 -17.94 7.87
CA GLN A 17 0.21 -18.63 9.14
C GLN A 17 -0.96 -18.06 9.97
N GLY A 18 -1.60 -16.97 9.52
CA GLY A 18 -2.71 -16.34 10.23
C GLY A 18 -2.28 -15.53 11.46
N VAL A 19 -0.97 -15.24 11.61
CA VAL A 19 -0.46 -14.34 12.66
C VAL A 19 -0.94 -12.92 12.39
N TYR A 20 -0.91 -12.50 11.13
CA TYR A 20 -1.63 -11.33 10.67
C TYR A 20 -2.84 -11.76 9.84
N ARG A 21 -4.01 -11.28 10.24
CA ARG A 21 -5.29 -11.57 9.59
C ARG A 21 -5.68 -10.44 8.66
N HIS A 22 -6.65 -10.70 7.79
CA HIS A 22 -7.21 -9.67 6.92
C HIS A 22 -7.67 -8.45 7.74
N GLY A 23 -7.24 -7.26 7.33
CA GLY A 23 -7.56 -6.00 7.99
C GLY A 23 -6.63 -5.66 9.16
N ASP A 24 -5.72 -6.56 9.57
CA ASP A 24 -4.76 -6.25 10.62
C ASP A 24 -3.76 -5.21 10.16
N ARG A 25 -3.41 -4.32 11.09
CA ARG A 25 -2.38 -3.31 10.87
C ARG A 25 -1.01 -3.94 11.07
N ILE A 26 -0.15 -3.84 10.06
CA ILE A 26 1.25 -4.23 10.20
C ILE A 26 2.10 -3.07 10.75
N PRO A 27 3.30 -3.34 11.31
CA PRO A 27 4.19 -2.30 11.79
C PRO A 27 4.45 -1.24 10.71
N SER A 28 4.55 0.02 11.09
CA SER A 28 4.95 1.07 10.14
C SER A 28 6.38 0.82 9.62
N VAL A 29 6.72 1.42 8.47
CA VAL A 29 8.07 1.31 7.88
C VAL A 29 9.16 1.69 8.90
N ARG A 30 8.91 2.73 9.71
CA ARG A 30 9.84 3.17 10.76
C ARG A 30 9.96 2.15 11.90
N GLN A 31 8.84 1.58 12.36
CA GLN A 31 8.85 0.57 13.41
C GLN A 31 9.54 -0.72 12.94
N ALA A 32 9.24 -1.20 11.74
CA ALA A 32 9.88 -2.37 11.18
C ALA A 32 11.39 -2.14 10.95
N SER A 33 11.79 -0.94 10.52
CA SER A 33 13.20 -0.56 10.41
C SER A 33 13.91 -0.64 11.76
N GLN A 34 13.29 -0.14 12.83
CA GLN A 34 13.84 -0.19 14.19
C GLN A 34 13.90 -1.62 14.74
N GLN A 35 12.82 -2.41 14.58
CA GLN A 35 12.72 -3.77 15.09
C GLN A 35 13.72 -4.71 14.41
N HIS A 36 13.85 -4.61 13.09
CA HIS A 36 14.74 -5.47 12.30
C HIS A 36 16.14 -4.87 12.11
N ARG A 37 16.39 -3.65 12.58
CA ARG A 37 17.66 -2.91 12.43
C ARG A 37 18.16 -2.82 10.98
N ILE A 38 17.22 -2.59 10.06
CA ILE A 38 17.49 -2.46 8.62
C ILE A 38 17.07 -1.07 8.12
N SER A 39 17.58 -0.67 6.96
CA SER A 39 17.28 0.64 6.40
C SER A 39 15.78 0.79 6.11
N ILE A 40 15.25 2.01 6.33
CA ILE A 40 13.86 2.39 6.01
C ILE A 40 13.56 2.06 4.54
N THR A 41 14.49 2.35 3.63
CA THR A 41 14.36 2.07 2.20
C THR A 41 14.17 0.59 1.91
N THR A 42 14.90 -0.28 2.60
CA THR A 42 14.76 -1.74 2.47
C THR A 42 13.37 -2.21 2.93
N VAL A 43 12.88 -1.69 4.05
CA VAL A 43 11.54 -2.01 4.55
C VAL A 43 10.46 -1.51 3.59
N LEU A 44 10.63 -0.30 3.06
CA LEU A 44 9.70 0.26 2.08
C LEU A 44 9.63 -0.62 0.82
N HIS A 45 10.78 -1.06 0.30
CA HIS A 45 10.80 -1.98 -0.84
C HIS A 45 10.11 -3.33 -0.53
N ALA A 46 10.27 -3.86 0.67
CA ALA A 46 9.58 -5.08 1.07
C ALA A 46 8.05 -4.88 1.12
N TYR A 47 7.59 -3.75 1.66
CA TYR A 47 6.17 -3.44 1.77
C TYR A 47 5.54 -3.19 0.40
N LEU A 48 6.23 -2.48 -0.49
CA LEU A 48 5.80 -2.28 -1.87
C LEU A 48 5.74 -3.61 -2.64
N LEU A 49 6.66 -4.55 -2.37
CA LEU A 49 6.61 -5.89 -2.94
C LEU A 49 5.41 -6.69 -2.43
N LEU A 50 5.09 -6.60 -1.15
CA LEU A 50 3.91 -7.26 -0.59
C LEU A 50 2.59 -6.63 -1.08
N GLU A 51 2.58 -5.32 -1.28
CA GLU A 51 1.46 -4.59 -1.89
C GLU A 51 1.27 -5.00 -3.36
N SER A 52 2.35 -5.16 -4.13
CA SER A 52 2.25 -5.64 -5.52
C SER A 52 1.81 -7.10 -5.62
N ARG A 53 2.11 -7.93 -4.60
CA ARG A 53 1.57 -9.28 -4.42
C ARG A 53 0.12 -9.29 -3.94
N GLY A 54 -0.46 -8.13 -3.63
CA GLY A 54 -1.83 -7.99 -3.14
C GLY A 54 -2.02 -8.40 -1.68
N LEU A 55 -0.95 -8.68 -0.93
CA LEU A 55 -0.98 -9.11 0.48
C LEU A 55 -1.13 -7.94 1.45
N LEU A 56 -0.77 -6.73 1.01
CA LEU A 56 -0.92 -5.50 1.77
C LEU A 56 -1.70 -4.45 0.99
N GLU A 57 -2.30 -3.52 1.73
CA GLU A 57 -2.90 -2.29 1.22
C GLU A 57 -2.37 -1.09 2.01
N SER A 58 -1.87 -0.09 1.28
CA SER A 58 -1.55 1.21 1.87
C SER A 58 -2.82 2.05 2.04
N ARG A 59 -3.04 2.56 3.25
CA ARG A 59 -4.12 3.49 3.55
C ARG A 59 -3.53 4.86 3.90
N PRO A 60 -3.90 5.94 3.17
CA PRO A 60 -3.42 7.28 3.45
C PRO A 60 -3.57 7.63 4.92
N GLN A 61 -2.50 8.18 5.52
CA GLN A 61 -2.43 8.59 6.93
C GLN A 61 -2.61 7.47 7.98
N SER A 62 -2.90 6.24 7.56
CA SER A 62 -3.24 5.13 8.46
C SER A 62 -2.14 4.06 8.49
N GLY A 63 -1.36 3.93 7.42
CA GLY A 63 -0.25 2.97 7.31
C GLY A 63 -0.61 1.78 6.42
N TYR A 64 -0.02 0.62 6.70
CA TYR A 64 -0.20 -0.60 5.91
C TYR A 64 -1.07 -1.60 6.65
N PHE A 65 -1.96 -2.25 5.90
CA PHE A 65 -2.91 -3.24 6.41
C PHE A 65 -2.83 -4.51 5.57
N VAL A 66 -3.06 -5.66 6.19
CA VAL A 66 -3.11 -6.94 5.47
C VAL A 66 -4.35 -7.00 4.61
N ASN A 67 -4.14 -7.26 3.33
CA ASN A 67 -5.17 -7.50 2.33
C ASN A 67 -5.09 -8.98 1.92
N LEU A 68 -5.88 -9.82 2.57
CA LEU A 68 -6.13 -11.16 2.08
C LEU A 68 -7.45 -11.09 1.33
N ARG A 69 -7.40 -10.71 0.05
CA ARG A 69 -8.51 -11.05 -0.84
C ARG A 69 -8.58 -12.57 -0.82
N HIS A 70 -9.66 -13.13 -0.28
CA HIS A 70 -9.89 -14.57 -0.37
C HIS A 70 -9.80 -14.91 -1.86
N ASP A 71 -8.80 -15.68 -2.25
CA ASP A 71 -8.68 -16.26 -3.58
C ASP A 71 -9.77 -17.33 -3.73
N ASP A 72 -11.02 -16.90 -3.83
CA ASP A 72 -12.12 -17.72 -4.32
C ASP A 72 -12.54 -17.32 -5.74
N ASN A 73 -11.86 -16.37 -6.39
CA ASN A 73 -12.10 -16.20 -7.82
C ASN A 73 -10.96 -15.52 -8.58
N HIS A 74 -10.45 -16.27 -9.54
CA HIS A 74 -9.62 -15.81 -10.62
C HIS A 74 -10.37 -14.76 -11.47
N ALA A 75 -10.06 -13.46 -11.35
CA ALA A 75 -10.35 -12.46 -12.38
C ALA A 75 -9.50 -11.17 -12.19
N PRO A 76 -9.17 -10.46 -13.28
CA PRO A 76 -7.80 -10.03 -13.58
C PRO A 76 -7.50 -8.58 -13.18
N VAL A 77 -6.19 -8.28 -13.09
CA VAL A 77 -5.54 -6.97 -13.22
C VAL A 77 -6.31 -5.82 -12.55
N ARG A 78 -5.91 -5.49 -11.32
CA ARG A 78 -6.24 -4.18 -10.74
C ARG A 78 -5.49 -3.14 -11.59
N GLU A 79 -6.19 -2.61 -12.60
CA GLU A 79 -5.76 -1.46 -13.38
C GLU A 79 -5.15 -0.44 -12.42
N LEU A 80 -3.90 -0.08 -12.69
CA LEU A 80 -3.27 1.12 -12.16
C LEU A 80 -4.24 2.26 -12.45
N ARG A 81 -5.08 2.62 -11.48
CA ARG A 81 -5.80 3.89 -11.55
C ARG A 81 -4.72 4.95 -11.36
N PRO A 82 -4.37 5.74 -12.39
CA PRO A 82 -3.62 6.96 -12.13
C PRO A 82 -4.47 7.76 -11.15
N SER A 83 -3.86 8.22 -10.06
CA SER A 83 -4.44 9.17 -9.13
C SER A 83 -5.03 10.31 -9.96
N LYS A 84 -6.37 10.40 -10.04
CA LYS A 84 -7.00 11.59 -10.60
C LYS A 84 -6.50 12.77 -9.77
N PRO A 85 -5.94 13.82 -10.37
CA PRO A 85 -5.59 15.01 -9.62
C PRO A 85 -6.86 15.55 -8.98
N ILE A 86 -6.75 15.98 -7.72
CA ILE A 86 -7.79 16.73 -7.01
C ILE A 86 -8.21 17.89 -7.92
N ALA A 87 -9.43 17.81 -8.46
CA ALA A 87 -10.05 18.92 -9.17
C ALA A 87 -10.71 19.81 -8.12
N ILE A 88 -9.97 20.82 -7.63
CA ILE A 88 -10.63 22.01 -7.08
C ILE A 88 -10.67 23.01 -8.22
N SER A 89 -11.75 22.94 -9.00
CA SER A 89 -12.09 24.00 -9.95
C SER A 89 -12.73 25.13 -9.14
N SER A 90 -11.98 26.19 -8.85
CA SER A 90 -12.57 27.49 -8.54
C SER A 90 -12.88 28.18 -9.86
N SER A 91 -14.11 28.02 -10.35
CA SER A 91 -14.63 28.80 -11.47
C SER A 91 -14.94 30.21 -10.97
N VAL A 92 -14.16 31.21 -11.39
CA VAL A 92 -14.62 32.60 -11.42
C VAL A 92 -14.92 32.90 -12.87
N ASP A 93 -16.22 32.98 -13.20
CA ASP A 93 -16.72 33.26 -14.54
C ASP A 93 -16.48 34.74 -14.90
N MET A 94 -16.30 34.96 -16.19
CA MET A 94 -15.72 36.12 -16.85
C MET A 94 -16.83 36.88 -17.58
N SER A 95 -16.80 38.21 -17.48
CA SER A 95 -17.43 39.11 -18.45
C SER A 95 -18.96 39.01 -18.61
N ARG A 96 -19.67 39.69 -17.70
CA ARG A 96 -21.05 40.09 -17.95
C ARG A 96 -21.09 41.51 -18.49
N LEU A 97 -21.33 41.58 -19.80
CA LEU A 97 -22.09 42.59 -20.54
C LEU A 97 -21.54 44.02 -20.66
N VAL A 98 -21.15 44.35 -21.90
CA VAL A 98 -21.14 45.71 -22.47
C VAL A 98 -22.57 46.25 -22.53
N LEU A 99 -22.75 47.46 -22.02
CA LEU A 99 -23.56 48.53 -22.61
C LEU A 99 -22.89 49.86 -22.26
#